data_AF-A0A4Y2AEZ2-F1
#
_entry.id   AF-A0A4Y2AEZ2-F1
#
_cell.length_a   1.000
_cell.length_b   1.000
_cell.length_c   1.000
_cell.angle_alpha   90.00
_cell.angle_beta   90.00
_cell.angle_gamma   90.00
#
_symmetry.space_group_name_H-M   'P 1'
#
loop_
_entity.id
_entity.type
_entity.pdbx_description
1 polymer ?
#
loop_
_entity_poly.entity_id
_entity_poly.type
_entity_poly.pdbx_seq_one_letter_code
_entity_poly.pdbx_strand_id
1 'polypeptide(L)'
;MWPVLPIRELDVKLTRLRIGHTCFTHKHLIFGKRTPVCPTCHTDFTTNHILIECPSFKSYPEGVPQGSVLSVTLFILHLSQILNHLPSSVHGSLYVDDLQISCQGSNMHLIERQLQNAVNKLLAWCDNNGHTISAEKSRCVHFCRKRNIHLDPNIRIRNSPIPIVNEIRFLGVIFDRKLTFLPHVLHLWEKCEKPLKILKVLSKTY
;
A
#
# COMPACT_ATOMS: atom_id res chain seq x y z
N MET A 1 -25.22 -4.42 16.03
CA MET A 1 -24.15 -5.43 16.13
C MET A 1 -23.78 -5.83 14.69
N TRP A 2 -22.84 -5.12 14.07
CA TRP A 2 -22.43 -5.40 12.69
C TRP A 2 -21.44 -6.58 12.67
N PRO A 3 -21.56 -7.55 11.75
CA PRO A 3 -20.66 -8.69 11.72
C PRO A 3 -19.28 -8.24 11.23
N VAL A 4 -18.24 -8.65 11.96
CA VAL A 4 -16.85 -8.49 11.55
C VAL A 4 -16.58 -9.47 10.41
N LEU A 5 -16.61 -9.00 9.16
CA LEU A 5 -16.24 -9.82 8.01
C LEU A 5 -14.71 -10.00 7.96
N PRO A 6 -14.20 -11.22 7.74
CA PRO A 6 -12.77 -11.49 7.76
C PRO A 6 -12.05 -10.86 6.56
N ILE A 7 -11.07 -10.02 6.87
CA ILE A 7 -10.22 -9.19 5.98
C ILE A 7 -9.70 -9.93 4.72
N ARG A 8 -9.54 -11.26 4.79
CA ARG A 8 -9.09 -12.10 3.68
C ARG A 8 -10.09 -12.22 2.51
N GLU A 9 -11.40 -12.14 2.77
CA GLU A 9 -12.38 -12.18 1.69
C GLU A 9 -12.36 -10.90 0.84
N LEU A 10 -12.09 -9.75 1.47
CA LEU A 10 -12.04 -8.46 0.80
C LEU A 10 -10.84 -8.40 -0.16
N ASP A 11 -9.68 -8.90 0.25
CA ASP A 11 -8.47 -8.96 -0.58
C ASP A 11 -8.63 -9.90 -1.79
N VAL A 12 -9.29 -11.05 -1.62
CA VAL A 12 -9.57 -11.98 -2.72
C VAL A 12 -10.61 -11.40 -3.68
N LYS A 13 -11.62 -10.68 -3.16
CA LYS A 13 -12.62 -9.96 -3.97
C LYS A 13 -11.96 -8.81 -4.75
N LEU A 14 -11.05 -8.05 -4.15
CA LEU A 14 -10.22 -7.00 -4.77
C LEU A 14 -9.25 -7.54 -5.82
N THR A 15 -8.67 -8.72 -5.59
CA THR A 15 -7.75 -9.36 -6.55
C THR A 15 -8.51 -9.96 -7.74
N ARG A 16 -9.73 -10.47 -7.54
CA ARG A 16 -10.61 -10.96 -8.62
C ARG A 16 -11.22 -9.83 -9.45
N LEU A 17 -11.58 -8.72 -8.80
CA LEU A 17 -11.90 -7.41 -9.40
C LEU A 17 -10.82 -6.94 -10.39
N ARG A 18 -9.54 -7.10 -10.03
CA ARG A 18 -8.38 -6.65 -10.83
C ARG A 18 -8.19 -7.41 -12.15
N ILE A 19 -8.54 -8.70 -12.21
CA ILE A 19 -8.23 -9.58 -13.35
C ILE A 19 -9.37 -9.60 -14.39
N GLY A 20 -10.63 -9.51 -13.97
CA GLY A 20 -11.79 -9.80 -14.85
C GLY A 20 -12.04 -8.82 -15.99
N HIS A 21 -11.61 -7.56 -15.87
CA HIS A 21 -12.08 -6.49 -16.77
C HIS A 21 -11.00 -5.78 -17.58
N THR A 22 -9.72 -6.05 -17.31
CA THR A 22 -8.62 -5.76 -18.25
C THR A 22 -8.86 -6.42 -19.60
N CYS A 23 -9.35 -7.65 -19.62
CA CYS A 23 -9.64 -8.37 -20.86
C CYS A 23 -10.90 -7.84 -21.57
N PHE A 24 -11.94 -7.44 -20.81
CA PHE A 24 -13.25 -7.10 -21.37
C PHE A 24 -13.29 -5.73 -22.08
N THR A 25 -12.66 -4.70 -21.51
CA THR A 25 -12.65 -3.34 -22.09
C THR A 25 -11.60 -3.16 -23.19
N HIS A 26 -10.49 -3.90 -23.14
CA HIS A 26 -9.42 -3.79 -24.15
C HIS A 26 -9.58 -4.75 -25.34
N LYS A 27 -10.52 -5.71 -25.30
CA LYS A 27 -10.77 -6.63 -26.42
C LYS A 27 -11.06 -5.90 -27.73
N HIS A 28 -11.77 -4.77 -27.68
CA HIS A 28 -12.06 -3.98 -28.87
C HIS A 28 -10.82 -3.27 -29.43
N LEU A 29 -9.94 -2.74 -28.57
CA LEU A 29 -8.66 -2.10 -28.96
C LEU A 29 -7.64 -3.12 -29.48
N ILE A 30 -7.64 -4.34 -28.93
CA ILE A 30 -6.72 -5.43 -29.31
C ILE A 30 -7.16 -6.11 -30.62
N PHE A 31 -8.47 -6.15 -30.91
CA PHE A 31 -9.01 -6.82 -32.11
C PHE A 31 -9.58 -5.85 -33.17
N GLY A 32 -9.39 -4.53 -33.02
CA GLY A 32 -9.79 -3.51 -34.00
C GLY A 32 -11.28 -3.45 -34.32
N LYS A 33 -12.17 -3.86 -33.39
CA LYS A 33 -13.64 -3.84 -33.61
C LYS A 33 -14.22 -2.44 -33.38
N ARG A 34 -15.53 -2.24 -33.27
CA ARG A 34 -16.13 -0.93 -32.85
C ARG A 34 -16.31 -0.90 -31.33
N THR A 35 -16.26 0.30 -30.75
CA THR A 35 -16.51 0.53 -29.32
C THR A 35 -17.86 -0.07 -28.94
N PRO A 36 -17.96 -0.90 -27.88
CA PRO A 36 -19.27 -1.29 -27.36
C PRO A 36 -20.01 -0.02 -26.91
N VAL A 37 -21.33 -0.02 -27.05
CA VAL A 37 -22.21 1.10 -26.63
C VAL A 37 -22.92 0.69 -25.35
N CYS A 38 -23.07 1.60 -24.40
CA CYS A 38 -23.72 1.30 -23.13
C CYS A 38 -25.18 0.90 -23.35
N PRO A 39 -25.63 -0.27 -22.86
CA PRO A 39 -27.00 -0.75 -23.08
C PRO A 39 -28.05 0.08 -22.34
N THR A 40 -27.66 0.92 -21.38
CA THR A 40 -28.60 1.67 -20.53
C THR A 40 -28.75 3.13 -20.90
N CYS A 41 -27.73 3.74 -21.50
CA CYS A 41 -27.71 5.18 -21.83
C CYS A 41 -27.29 5.46 -23.27
N HIS A 42 -26.99 4.42 -24.06
CA HIS A 42 -26.71 4.49 -25.50
C HIS A 42 -25.59 5.46 -25.90
N THR A 43 -24.67 5.77 -24.98
CA THR A 43 -23.43 6.50 -25.25
C THR A 43 -22.27 5.52 -25.42
N ASP A 44 -21.22 5.97 -26.13
CA ASP A 44 -19.99 5.19 -26.30
C ASP A 44 -19.41 4.80 -24.93
N PHE A 45 -19.01 3.53 -24.76
CA PHE A 45 -18.33 3.08 -23.54
C PHE A 45 -16.99 3.81 -23.40
N THR A 46 -17.00 4.94 -22.70
CA THR A 46 -15.82 5.70 -22.32
C THR A 46 -15.62 5.61 -20.81
N THR A 47 -14.37 5.73 -20.39
CA THR A 47 -13.96 5.60 -18.99
C THR A 47 -14.62 6.65 -18.10
N ASN A 48 -14.74 7.88 -18.59
CA ASN A 48 -15.47 8.97 -17.94
C ASN A 48 -16.96 8.65 -17.80
N HIS A 49 -17.59 8.11 -18.86
CA HIS A 49 -19.01 7.80 -18.82
C HIS A 49 -19.33 6.72 -17.77
N ILE A 50 -18.53 5.67 -17.67
CA ILE A 50 -18.73 4.57 -16.70
C ILE A 50 -18.56 5.04 -15.25
N LEU A 51 -17.58 5.92 -14.98
CA LEU A 51 -17.14 6.24 -13.62
C LEU A 51 -17.84 7.46 -13.00
N ILE A 52 -18.35 8.38 -13.82
CA ILE A 52 -18.82 9.69 -13.36
C ILE A 52 -20.26 9.98 -13.83
N GLU A 53 -20.60 9.62 -15.06
CA GLU A 53 -21.80 10.13 -15.73
C GLU A 53 -22.94 9.11 -15.88
N CYS A 54 -22.66 7.80 -15.81
CA CYS A 54 -23.67 6.78 -16.06
C CYS A 54 -24.73 6.75 -14.93
N PRO A 55 -26.02 7.00 -15.25
CA PRO A 55 -27.09 7.05 -14.24
C PRO A 55 -27.30 5.73 -13.49
N SER A 56 -26.97 4.60 -14.11
CA SER A 56 -27.06 3.26 -13.49
C SER A 56 -25.99 2.99 -12.43
N PHE A 57 -24.88 3.73 -12.44
CA PHE A 57 -23.80 3.62 -11.46
C PHE A 57 -24.03 4.48 -10.23
N LYS A 58 -24.70 5.62 -10.41
CA LYS A 58 -25.02 6.56 -9.33
C LYS A 58 -26.07 6.00 -8.35
N SER A 59 -26.86 5.01 -8.78
CA SER A 59 -27.93 4.39 -8.00
C SER A 59 -27.52 3.14 -7.22
N TYR A 60 -26.24 2.72 -7.28
CA TYR A 60 -25.75 1.57 -6.52
C TYR A 60 -24.95 2.03 -5.28
N PRO A 61 -25.48 1.95 -4.06
CA PRO A 61 -24.79 2.41 -2.84
C PRO A 61 -23.59 1.52 -2.43
N GLU A 62 -23.28 0.47 -3.20
CA GLU A 62 -22.18 -0.48 -2.91
C GLU A 62 -21.28 -0.71 -4.14
N GLY A 63 -20.50 0.31 -4.52
CA GLY A 63 -19.23 0.12 -5.22
C GLY A 63 -19.25 -0.09 -6.75
N VAL A 64 -18.07 0.12 -7.34
CA VAL A 64 -17.77 -0.01 -8.77
C VAL A 64 -17.96 -1.48 -9.21
N PRO A 65 -18.66 -1.76 -10.32
CA PRO A 65 -18.89 -3.11 -10.81
C PRO A 65 -17.58 -3.74 -11.24
N GLN A 66 -17.60 -5.08 -11.20
CA GLN A 66 -16.51 -5.85 -10.67
C GLN A 66 -15.32 -6.07 -11.60
N GLY A 67 -14.75 -4.99 -12.11
CA GLY A 67 -13.40 -4.90 -12.58
C GLY A 67 -13.25 -3.78 -13.59
N SER A 68 -12.08 -3.18 -13.58
CA SER A 68 -11.66 -2.28 -14.64
C SER A 68 -10.21 -2.05 -14.34
N VAL A 69 -9.32 -2.13 -15.33
CA VAL A 69 -7.88 -1.82 -15.12
C VAL A 69 -7.76 -0.44 -14.48
N LEU A 70 -8.63 0.47 -14.91
CA LEU A 70 -8.68 1.84 -14.46
C LEU A 70 -9.17 1.97 -13.02
N SER A 71 -9.98 1.02 -12.51
CA SER A 71 -10.34 1.05 -11.09
C SER A 71 -9.10 0.91 -10.20
N VAL A 72 -8.12 0.11 -10.62
CA VAL A 72 -6.86 -0.08 -9.90
C VAL A 72 -6.00 1.18 -9.99
N THR A 73 -5.89 1.76 -11.18
CA THR A 73 -5.12 2.98 -11.41
C THR A 73 -5.73 4.17 -10.67
N LEU A 74 -7.05 4.34 -10.72
CA LEU A 74 -7.76 5.42 -10.04
C LEU A 74 -7.73 5.24 -8.52
N PHE A 75 -7.80 4.01 -8.03
CA PHE A 75 -7.60 3.72 -6.61
C PHE A 75 -6.18 4.10 -6.16
N ILE A 76 -5.14 3.74 -6.93
CA ILE A 76 -3.75 4.13 -6.64
C ILE A 76 -3.58 5.66 -6.68
N LEU A 77 -4.20 6.33 -7.66
CA LEU A 77 -4.17 7.79 -7.77
C LEU A 77 -4.93 8.48 -6.65
N HIS A 78 -6.04 7.92 -6.19
CA HIS A 78 -6.77 8.42 -5.03
C HIS A 78 -5.93 8.24 -3.76
N LEU A 79 -5.37 7.05 -3.56
CA LEU A 79 -4.55 6.75 -2.39
C LEU A 79 -3.28 7.60 -2.37
N SER A 80 -2.66 7.91 -3.52
CA SER A 80 -1.48 8.77 -3.57
C SER A 80 -1.74 10.21 -3.12
N GLN A 81 -2.99 10.69 -3.15
CA GLN A 81 -3.37 12.01 -2.62
C GLN A 81 -3.14 12.11 -1.11
N ILE A 82 -3.09 10.98 -0.37
CA ILE A 82 -2.78 10.97 1.06
C ILE A 82 -1.44 11.66 1.35
N LEU A 83 -0.47 11.56 0.43
CA LEU A 83 0.86 12.15 0.58
C LEU A 83 0.81 13.69 0.53
N ASN A 84 -0.19 14.28 -0.12
CA ASN A 84 -0.38 15.74 -0.17
C ASN A 84 -0.81 16.33 1.17
N HIS A 85 -1.31 15.50 2.10
CA HIS A 85 -1.69 15.93 3.45
C HIS A 85 -0.54 15.87 4.45
N LEU A 86 0.63 15.36 4.04
CA LEU A 86 1.80 15.32 4.90
C LEU A 86 2.38 16.73 5.13
N PRO A 87 2.86 17.03 6.35
CA PRO A 87 3.59 18.27 6.60
C PRO A 87 4.90 18.28 5.83
N SER A 88 5.37 19.47 5.44
CA SER A 88 6.61 19.67 4.66
C SER A 88 7.88 19.11 5.33
N SER A 89 7.86 18.88 6.64
CA SER A 89 8.97 18.29 7.39
C SER A 89 9.02 16.76 7.34
N VAL A 90 8.02 16.11 6.73
CA VAL A 90 7.88 14.65 6.69
C VAL A 90 7.87 14.19 5.24
N HIS A 91 8.77 13.28 4.91
CA HIS A 91 8.77 12.59 3.64
C HIS A 91 7.82 11.41 3.69
N GLY A 92 7.05 11.21 2.62
CA GLY A 92 6.16 10.08 2.46
C GLY A 92 6.41 9.35 1.15
N SER A 93 6.25 8.03 1.18
CA SER A 93 6.29 7.16 0.02
C SER A 93 5.14 6.17 0.12
N LEU A 94 4.50 5.90 -1.02
CA LEU A 94 3.40 4.96 -1.12
C LEU A 94 3.72 3.97 -2.25
N TYR A 95 3.66 2.68 -1.94
CA TYR A 95 3.79 1.62 -2.92
C TYR A 95 2.63 0.64 -2.79
N VAL A 96 1.67 0.76 -3.72
CA VAL A 96 0.40 0.02 -3.63
C VAL A 96 -0.24 0.28 -2.27
N ASP A 97 -0.25 -0.72 -1.37
CA ASP A 97 -0.88 -0.63 -0.05
C ASP A 97 0.15 -0.33 1.07
N ASP A 98 1.44 -0.29 0.75
CA ASP A 98 2.52 -0.01 1.70
C ASP A 98 2.79 1.51 1.77
N LEU A 99 2.35 2.14 2.86
CA LEU A 99 2.64 3.54 3.18
C LEU A 99 3.83 3.65 4.13
N GLN A 100 4.80 4.49 3.77
CA GLN A 100 5.98 4.79 4.59
C GLN A 100 6.09 6.31 4.76
N ILE A 101 6.27 6.75 6.00
CA ILE A 101 6.60 8.14 6.32
C ILE A 101 7.89 8.21 7.13
N SER A 102 8.69 9.26 6.93
CA SER A 102 9.94 9.46 7.63
C SER A 102 10.22 10.94 7.87
N CYS A 103 10.97 11.22 8.94
CA CYS A 103 11.38 12.55 9.32
C CYS A 103 12.83 12.49 9.81
N GLN A 104 13.59 13.54 9.55
CA GLN A 104 14.99 13.66 9.97
C GLN A 104 15.19 14.95 10.77
N GLY A 105 15.98 14.89 11.83
CA GLY A 105 16.32 16.03 12.65
C GLY A 105 17.38 15.73 13.70
N SER A 106 17.81 16.75 14.42
CA SER A 106 18.79 16.64 15.52
C SER A 106 18.14 16.45 16.89
N ASN A 107 16.86 16.83 17.05
CA ASN A 107 16.09 16.80 18.29
C ASN A 107 14.95 15.78 18.20
N MET A 108 14.99 14.76 19.07
CA MET A 108 14.01 13.67 19.11
C MET A 108 12.58 14.18 19.37
N HIS A 109 12.39 15.14 20.29
CA HIS A 109 11.05 15.65 20.61
C HIS A 109 10.40 16.36 19.44
N LEU A 110 11.20 17.06 18.61
CA LEU A 110 10.69 17.70 17.40
C LEU A 110 10.28 16.66 16.36
N ILE A 111 11.10 15.61 16.17
CA ILE A 111 10.84 14.51 15.24
C ILE A 111 9.56 13.77 15.66
N GLU A 112 9.43 13.40 16.94
CA GLU A 112 8.25 12.73 17.47
C GLU A 112 7.00 13.56 17.23
N ARG A 113 7.03 14.87 17.56
CA ARG A 113 5.90 15.77 17.34
C ARG A 113 5.55 15.91 15.86
N GLN A 114 6.54 16.01 14.98
CA GLN A 114 6.31 16.12 13.53
C GLN A 114 5.72 14.83 12.96
N LEU A 115 6.22 13.67 13.36
CA LEU A 115 5.68 12.37 12.96
C LEU A 115 4.27 12.14 13.52
N GLN A 116 4.03 12.46 14.79
CA GLN A 116 2.68 12.34 15.38
C GLN A 116 1.69 13.26 14.67
N ASN A 117 2.08 14.50 14.35
CA ASN A 117 1.24 15.40 13.56
C ASN A 117 0.96 14.87 12.16
N ALA A 118 1.95 14.27 11.49
CA ALA A 118 1.75 13.61 10.21
C ALA A 118 0.76 12.44 10.33
N VAL A 119 0.94 11.55 11.30
CA VAL A 119 0.02 10.44 11.59
C VAL A 119 -1.40 10.95 11.84
N ASN A 120 -1.58 12.00 12.63
CA ASN A 120 -2.90 12.57 12.90
C ASN A 120 -3.58 13.10 11.63
N LYS A 121 -2.83 13.77 10.73
CA LYS A 121 -3.35 14.22 9.44
C LYS A 121 -3.71 13.06 8.52
N LEU A 122 -2.88 12.02 8.49
CA LEU A 122 -3.15 10.80 7.74
C LEU A 122 -4.42 10.12 8.24
N LEU A 123 -4.59 10.01 9.56
CA LEU A 123 -5.80 9.42 10.16
C LEU A 123 -7.07 10.21 9.81
N ALA A 124 -7.00 11.54 9.87
CA ALA A 124 -8.12 12.40 9.47
C ALA A 124 -8.46 12.24 7.98
N TRP A 125 -7.45 12.16 7.11
CA TRP A 125 -7.68 11.89 5.69
C TRP A 125 -8.28 10.49 5.47
N CYS A 126 -7.78 9.48 6.15
CA CYS A 126 -8.30 8.12 6.06
C CYS A 126 -9.77 8.05 6.53
N ASP A 127 -10.11 8.71 7.65
CA ASP A 127 -11.48 8.77 8.14
C ASP A 127 -12.43 9.45 7.15
N ASN A 128 -11.99 10.53 6.51
CA ASN A 128 -12.78 11.25 5.51
C ASN A 128 -12.97 10.47 4.20
N ASN A 129 -12.04 9.57 3.86
CA ASN A 129 -12.05 8.81 2.60
C ASN A 129 -12.40 7.31 2.79
N GLY A 130 -12.85 6.90 3.99
CA GLY A 130 -13.27 5.52 4.27
C GLY A 130 -12.13 4.50 4.34
N HIS A 131 -10.90 4.94 4.57
CA HIS A 131 -9.73 4.08 4.76
C HIS A 131 -9.41 3.87 6.24
N THR A 132 -8.74 2.77 6.58
CA THR A 132 -8.34 2.48 7.97
C THR A 132 -6.87 2.08 8.03
N ILE A 133 -6.10 2.79 8.87
CA ILE A 133 -4.71 2.45 9.17
C ILE A 133 -4.69 1.48 10.35
N SER A 134 -4.08 0.30 10.15
CA SER A 134 -3.92 -0.70 11.21
C SER A 134 -2.68 -0.40 12.05
N ALA A 135 -2.90 -0.05 13.32
CA ALA A 135 -1.82 0.14 14.30
C ALA A 135 -1.03 -1.15 14.54
N GLU A 136 -1.70 -2.31 14.54
CA GLU A 136 -1.07 -3.62 14.77
C GLU A 136 -0.08 -4.01 13.67
N LYS A 137 -0.35 -3.61 12.43
CA LYS A 137 0.53 -3.83 11.27
C LYS A 137 1.59 -2.75 11.13
N SER A 138 1.39 -1.60 11.77
CA SER A 138 2.34 -0.50 11.77
C SER A 138 3.57 -0.83 12.62
N ARG A 139 4.74 -0.42 12.12
CA ARG A 139 6.04 -0.59 12.77
C ARG A 139 6.83 0.69 12.61
N CYS A 140 7.61 1.04 13.63
CA CYS A 140 8.51 2.20 13.60
C CYS A 140 9.95 1.73 13.75
N VAL A 141 10.87 2.30 12.98
CA VAL A 141 12.31 2.12 13.17
C VAL A 141 12.96 3.47 13.34
N HIS A 142 13.73 3.60 14.42
CA HIS A 142 14.49 4.80 14.70
C HIS A 142 15.96 4.60 14.31
N PHE A 143 16.39 5.29 13.26
CA PHE A 143 17.78 5.29 12.81
C PHE A 143 18.57 6.40 13.51
N CYS A 144 19.58 6.04 14.30
CA CYS A 144 20.45 7.01 14.98
C CYS A 144 21.91 6.59 14.92
N ARG A 145 22.81 7.56 14.72
CA ARG A 145 24.27 7.37 14.80
C ARG A 145 24.85 7.65 16.19
N LYS A 146 24.03 8.17 17.12
CA LYS A 146 24.47 8.46 18.49
C LYS A 146 24.67 7.15 19.26
N ARG A 147 25.84 7.02 19.91
CA ARG A 147 26.18 5.86 20.74
C ARG A 147 25.62 5.95 22.18
N ASN A 148 25.14 7.13 22.58
CA ASN A 148 24.55 7.34 23.90
C ASN A 148 23.10 6.84 23.97
N ILE A 149 22.65 6.56 25.19
CA ILE A 149 21.23 6.28 25.49
C ILE A 149 20.41 7.45 24.97
N HIS A 150 19.48 7.15 24.09
CA HIS A 150 18.56 8.11 23.51
C HIS A 150 17.15 7.56 23.63
N LEU A 151 16.21 8.45 23.90
CA LEU A 151 14.79 8.10 23.94
C LEU A 151 14.34 7.74 22.52
N ASP A 152 13.56 6.67 22.42
CA ASP A 152 12.92 6.30 21.17
C ASP A 152 11.56 7.03 21.04
N PRO A 153 11.11 7.33 19.81
CA PRO A 153 9.91 8.13 19.58
C PRO A 153 8.64 7.36 19.98
N ASN A 154 7.76 7.98 20.76
CA ASN A 154 6.48 7.38 21.13
C ASN A 154 5.35 7.86 20.19
N ILE A 155 5.11 7.09 19.13
CA ILE A 155 4.07 7.40 18.13
C ILE A 155 2.84 6.53 18.38
N ARG A 156 1.65 7.14 18.31
CA ARG A 156 0.36 6.47 18.57
C ARG A 156 -0.60 6.62 17.40
N ILE A 157 -1.34 5.55 17.10
CA ILE A 157 -2.47 5.54 16.17
C ILE A 157 -3.73 5.24 16.97
N ARG A 158 -4.69 6.17 17.02
CA ARG A 158 -5.99 6.01 17.73
C ARG A 158 -5.87 5.42 19.15
N ASN A 159 -4.85 5.83 19.91
CA ASN A 159 -4.45 5.35 21.24
C ASN A 159 -3.59 4.08 21.32
N SER A 160 -3.35 3.37 20.23
CA SER A 160 -2.43 2.24 20.20
C SER A 160 -1.00 2.71 19.90
N PRO A 161 0.00 2.42 20.76
CA PRO A 161 1.39 2.75 20.49
C PRO A 161 1.94 1.87 19.36
N ILE A 162 2.66 2.48 18.42
CA ILE A 162 3.37 1.76 17.37
C ILE A 162 4.63 1.15 17.98
N PRO A 163 4.83 -0.18 17.91
CA PRO A 163 6.02 -0.79 18.46
C PRO A 163 7.26 -0.39 17.65
N ILE A 164 8.33 -0.11 18.38
CA ILE A 164 9.62 0.26 17.82
C ILE A 164 10.42 -1.02 17.64
N VAL A 165 10.83 -1.28 16.42
CA VAL A 165 11.55 -2.50 16.03
C VAL A 165 12.96 -2.16 15.60
N ASN A 166 13.88 -3.10 15.80
CA ASN A 166 15.26 -2.95 15.35
C ASN A 166 15.43 -3.28 13.87
N GLU A 167 14.45 -3.98 13.28
CA GLU A 167 14.49 -4.41 11.88
C GLU A 167 13.10 -4.23 11.26
N ILE A 168 13.06 -3.68 10.05
CA ILE A 168 11.84 -3.55 9.27
C ILE A 168 12.07 -4.01 7.85
N ARG A 169 11.10 -4.74 7.30
CA ARG A 169 11.10 -5.10 5.89
C ARG A 169 10.22 -4.11 5.13
N PHE A 170 10.79 -3.46 4.13
CA PHE A 170 10.08 -2.53 3.25
C PHE A 170 10.47 -2.83 1.80
N LEU A 171 9.47 -3.06 0.94
CA LEU A 171 9.66 -3.41 -0.48
C LEU A 171 10.64 -4.56 -0.73
N GLY A 172 10.67 -5.54 0.17
CA GLY A 172 11.54 -6.71 0.06
C GLY A 172 12.95 -6.52 0.64
N VAL A 173 13.35 -5.30 0.97
CA VAL A 173 14.63 -4.97 1.62
C VAL A 173 14.45 -4.97 3.14
N ILE A 174 15.43 -5.52 3.86
CA ILE A 174 15.44 -5.52 5.33
C ILE A 174 16.37 -4.40 5.78
N PHE A 175 15.83 -3.46 6.55
CA PHE A 175 16.56 -2.34 7.14
C PHE A 175 16.74 -2.61 8.63
N ASP A 176 17.98 -2.71 9.08
CA ASP A 176 18.34 -2.76 10.50
C ASP A 176 18.57 -1.36 11.05
N ARG A 177 18.41 -1.20 12.37
CA ARG A 177 18.59 0.06 13.09
C ARG A 177 19.92 0.77 12.79
N LYS A 178 20.97 0.01 12.52
CA LYS A 178 22.32 0.53 12.24
C LYS A 178 22.57 0.74 10.73
N LEU A 179 21.60 0.42 9.87
CA LEU A 179 21.72 0.45 8.41
C LEU A 179 22.95 -0.32 7.91
N THR A 180 23.31 -1.41 8.59
CA THR A 180 24.40 -2.31 8.18
C THR A 180 23.98 -3.24 7.05
N PHE A 181 22.67 -3.46 6.87
CA PHE A 181 22.06 -4.41 5.95
C PHE A 181 22.52 -5.87 6.16
N LEU A 182 23.20 -6.18 7.28
CA LEU A 182 23.68 -7.52 7.57
C LEU A 182 22.54 -8.54 7.61
N PRO A 183 21.39 -8.29 8.29
CA PRO A 183 20.26 -9.21 8.27
C PRO A 183 19.70 -9.43 6.86
N HIS A 184 19.73 -8.41 6.01
CA HIS A 184 19.29 -8.53 4.62
C HIS A 184 20.21 -9.44 3.81
N VAL A 185 21.53 -9.25 3.91
CA VAL A 185 22.53 -10.06 3.21
C VAL A 185 22.46 -11.51 3.66
N LEU A 186 22.35 -11.77 4.97
CA LEU A 186 22.20 -13.12 5.50
C LEU A 186 20.92 -13.80 4.98
N HIS A 187 19.79 -13.08 4.97
CA HIS A 187 18.53 -13.58 4.42
C HIS A 187 18.62 -13.89 2.93
N LEU A 188 19.30 -13.05 2.15
CA LEU A 188 19.56 -13.32 0.73
C LEU A 188 20.47 -14.54 0.54
N TRP A 189 21.52 -14.64 1.36
CA TRP A 189 22.45 -15.77 1.31
C TRP A 189 21.73 -17.09 1.58
N GLU A 190 20.92 -17.19 2.64
CA GLU A 190 20.12 -18.39 2.93
C GLU A 190 19.13 -18.73 1.82
N LYS A 191 18.50 -17.71 1.23
CA LYS A 191 17.58 -17.90 0.09
C LYS A 191 18.28 -18.46 -1.14
N CYS A 192 19.52 -18.06 -1.40
CA CYS A 192 20.32 -18.54 -2.52
C CYS A 192 20.98 -19.90 -2.23
N GLU A 193 21.32 -20.17 -0.98
CA GLU A 193 22.00 -21.41 -0.59
C GLU A 193 21.12 -22.65 -0.81
N LYS A 194 19.81 -22.56 -0.51
CA LYS A 194 18.83 -23.64 -0.73
C LYS A 194 18.77 -24.13 -2.20
N PRO A 195 18.51 -23.27 -3.20
CA PRO A 195 18.52 -23.68 -4.61
C PRO A 195 19.93 -24.08 -5.07
N LEU A 196 20.99 -23.46 -4.56
CA LEU A 196 22.37 -23.84 -4.91
C LEU A 196 22.73 -25.26 -4.43
N LYS A 197 22.26 -25.68 -3.25
CA LYS A 197 22.38 -27.06 -2.77
C LYS A 197 21.66 -28.05 -3.69
N ILE A 198 20.46 -27.70 -4.14
CA ILE A 198 19.70 -28.52 -5.10
C ILE A 198 20.45 -28.64 -6.44
N LEU A 199 20.93 -27.52 -6.99
CA LEU A 199 21.70 -27.50 -8.24
C LEU A 199 22.98 -28.33 -8.13
N LYS A 200 23.68 -28.28 -6.98
CA LYS A 200 24.87 -29.11 -6.73
C LYS A 200 24.58 -30.61 -6.70
N VAL A 201 23.41 -31.02 -6.19
CA VAL A 201 23.00 -32.43 -6.21
C VAL A 201 22.69 -32.87 -7.64
N LEU A 202 21.92 -32.08 -8.39
CA LEU A 202 21.58 -32.37 -9.80
C LEU A 202 22.81 -32.36 -10.73
N SER A 203 23.82 -31.55 -10.42
CA SER A 203 25.07 -31.51 -11.17
C SER A 203 25.96 -32.73 -10.94
N LYS A 204 25.77 -33.48 -9.85
CA LYS A 204 26.57 -34.67 -9.50
C LYS A 204 25.94 -35.99 -9.95
N THR A 205 24.76 -35.95 -10.58
CA THR A 205 24.03 -37.12 -11.07
C THR A 205 24.38 -37.51 -12.52
N TYR A 206 25.56 -37.12 -13.03
CA TYR A 206 26.12 -37.59 -14.30
C TYR A 206 27.60 -37.92 -14.13
#